data_AF-A0A346A6U2-F1
#
_entry.id   AF-A0A346A6U2-F1
#
_cell.length_a   1.000
_cell.length_b   1.000
_cell.length_c   1.000
_cell.angle_alpha   90.00
_cell.angle_beta   90.00
_cell.angle_gamma   90.00
#
_symmetry.space_group_name_H-M   'P 1'
#
loop_
_entity.id
_entity.type
_entity.pdbx_description
1 polymer ?
#
loop_
_entity_poly.entity_id
_entity_poly.type
_entity_poly.pdbx_seq_one_letter_code
_entity_poly.pdbx_strand_id
1 'polypeptide(L)'
;ASRPFDTTRNGFVLGEGSAVFVLEELESARARGAHVYAEIGGYATRSNAYHMTGLRPDGAEMAEAIHVALDEARTDPADIDYISAHGSGTKQNDRHETAAFKKSLGEHARQVPISSIKSMVGHSLGAIGSIEIAACALAMEHDVVPPTANLHHADPECDLDYVPLTAREWGTDSVLTVGRGF
;
A
#
# COMPACT_ATOMS: atom_id res chain seq x y z
N ALA A 1 19.12 -6.56 4.01
CA ALA A 1 18.30 -5.33 4.01
C ALA A 1 16.97 -5.63 3.32
N SER A 2 15.87 -5.08 3.82
CA SER A 2 14.55 -5.22 3.21
C SER A 2 14.54 -4.51 1.84
N ARG A 3 14.21 -5.24 0.78
CA ARG A 3 14.27 -4.74 -0.61
C ARG A 3 13.03 -5.17 -1.43
N PRO A 4 11.85 -4.64 -1.11
CA PRO A 4 10.63 -4.93 -1.86
C PRO A 4 10.80 -4.65 -3.35
N PHE A 5 10.20 -5.48 -4.20
CA PHE A 5 10.18 -5.37 -5.67
C PHE A 5 11.55 -5.49 -6.39
N ASP A 6 12.66 -5.57 -5.65
CA ASP A 6 13.99 -5.75 -6.21
C ASP A 6 14.21 -7.19 -6.68
N THR A 7 14.88 -7.40 -7.81
CA THR A 7 15.16 -8.75 -8.36
C THR A 7 15.97 -9.63 -7.42
N THR A 8 16.73 -9.02 -6.49
CA THR A 8 17.59 -9.72 -5.53
C THR A 8 16.91 -9.99 -4.19
N ARG A 9 15.61 -9.69 -4.05
CA ARG A 9 14.84 -9.93 -2.82
C ARG A 9 14.78 -11.42 -2.46
N ASN A 10 14.87 -11.70 -1.16
CA ASN A 10 14.98 -13.06 -0.64
C ASN A 10 14.19 -13.29 0.66
N GLY A 11 13.27 -12.41 1.01
CA GLY A 11 12.52 -12.48 2.26
C GLY A 11 12.23 -11.10 2.83
N PHE A 12 11.35 -11.07 3.82
CA PHE A 12 11.12 -9.87 4.63
C PHE A 12 12.17 -9.77 5.75
N VAL A 13 12.36 -8.57 6.27
CA VAL A 13 13.11 -8.33 7.51
C VAL A 13 12.10 -8.08 8.62
N LEU A 14 12.17 -8.83 9.71
CA LEU A 14 11.28 -8.64 10.85
C LEU A 14 11.52 -7.27 11.47
N GLY A 15 10.43 -6.57 11.81
CA GLY A 15 10.46 -5.30 12.52
C GLY A 15 9.52 -5.33 13.73
N GLU A 16 9.48 -4.22 14.45
CA GLU A 16 8.56 -3.98 15.55
C GLU A 16 8.03 -2.54 15.47
N GLY A 17 6.92 -2.26 16.13
CA GLY A 17 6.34 -0.91 16.16
C GLY A 17 4.85 -0.94 16.49
N SER A 18 4.28 0.24 16.61
CA SER A 18 2.84 0.44 16.81
C SER A 18 2.42 1.79 16.24
N ALA A 19 1.15 1.88 15.86
CA ALA A 19 0.49 3.13 15.51
C ALA A 19 -0.93 3.09 16.06
N VAL A 20 -1.42 4.24 16.52
CA VAL A 20 -2.74 4.38 17.14
C VAL A 20 -3.44 5.59 16.51
N PHE A 21 -4.74 5.44 16.25
CA PHE A 21 -5.57 6.47 15.64
C PHE A 21 -6.74 6.81 16.55
N VAL A 22 -7.16 8.07 16.47
CA VAL A 22 -8.43 8.53 17.04
C VAL A 22 -9.38 8.75 15.87
N LEU A 23 -10.43 7.95 15.79
CA LEU A 23 -11.46 8.05 14.76
C LEU A 23 -12.71 8.68 15.36
N GLU A 24 -13.35 9.56 14.61
CA GLU A 24 -14.62 10.21 14.95
C GLU A 24 -15.39 10.56 13.67
N GLU A 25 -16.66 10.95 13.80
CA GLU A 25 -17.43 11.44 12.65
C GLU A 25 -16.87 12.74 12.09
N LEU A 26 -16.85 12.89 10.77
CA LEU A 26 -16.28 14.06 10.09
C LEU A 26 -16.98 15.35 10.49
N GLU A 27 -18.32 15.34 10.62
CA GLU A 27 -19.05 16.53 11.08
C GLU A 27 -18.69 16.89 12.53
N SER A 28 -18.48 15.92 13.42
CA SER A 28 -18.03 16.16 14.79
C SER A 28 -16.65 16.79 14.82
N ALA A 29 -15.70 16.23 14.08
CA ALA A 29 -14.34 16.74 13.98
C ALA A 29 -14.32 18.19 13.48
N ARG A 30 -15.09 18.47 12.42
CA ARG A 30 -15.24 19.83 11.86
C ARG A 30 -15.91 20.79 12.84
N ALA A 31 -16.98 20.38 13.52
CA ALA A 31 -17.71 21.22 14.47
C ALA A 31 -16.84 21.67 15.65
N ARG A 32 -15.92 20.81 16.12
CA ARG A 32 -14.96 21.16 17.18
C ARG A 32 -13.64 21.77 16.67
N GLY A 33 -13.50 22.00 15.37
CA GLY A 33 -12.28 22.55 14.76
C GLY A 33 -11.05 21.65 14.90
N ALA A 34 -11.25 20.33 14.86
CA ALA A 34 -10.16 19.36 14.91
C ALA A 34 -9.29 19.41 13.66
N HIS A 35 -7.99 19.11 13.81
CA HIS A 35 -7.14 18.79 12.66
C HIS A 35 -7.53 17.42 12.10
N VAL A 36 -7.88 17.37 10.82
CA VAL A 36 -8.27 16.13 10.13
C VAL A 36 -7.12 15.76 9.20
N TYR A 37 -6.47 14.63 9.49
CA TYR A 37 -5.36 14.13 8.67
C TYR A 37 -5.86 13.51 7.35
N ALA A 38 -6.87 12.66 7.43
CA ALA A 38 -7.46 11.97 6.29
C ALA A 38 -8.85 11.44 6.65
N GLU A 39 -9.63 11.11 5.63
CA GLU A 39 -10.90 10.38 5.74
C GLU A 39 -10.66 8.91 5.33
N ILE A 40 -11.25 7.96 6.05
CA ILE A 40 -11.29 6.55 5.61
C ILE A 40 -12.49 6.40 4.68
N GLY A 41 -12.25 6.49 3.37
CA GLY A 41 -13.33 6.43 2.36
C GLY A 41 -13.96 5.04 2.22
N GLY A 42 -13.19 3.97 2.36
CA GLY A 42 -13.68 2.59 2.21
C GLY A 42 -12.70 1.55 2.73
N TYR A 43 -13.20 0.34 2.99
CA TYR A 43 -12.44 -0.79 3.49
C TYR A 43 -13.01 -2.12 2.99
N ALA A 44 -12.13 -3.00 2.52
CA ALA A 44 -12.51 -4.35 2.18
C ALA A 44 -11.45 -5.36 2.55
N THR A 45 -11.90 -6.59 2.77
CA THR A 45 -11.03 -7.75 2.95
C THR A 45 -11.60 -8.94 2.20
N ARG A 46 -10.71 -9.82 1.74
CA ARG A 46 -11.02 -11.07 1.03
C ARG A 46 -10.06 -12.16 1.47
N SER A 47 -10.53 -13.41 1.46
CA SER A 47 -9.72 -14.59 1.73
C SER A 47 -9.30 -15.25 0.42
N ASN A 48 -8.03 -15.63 0.29
CA ASN A 48 -7.54 -16.28 -0.93
C ASN A 48 -8.05 -17.72 -1.10
N ALA A 49 -8.48 -18.37 -0.01
CA ALA A 49 -8.89 -19.78 0.05
C ALA A 49 -7.94 -20.74 -0.71
N TYR A 50 -6.64 -20.44 -0.70
CA TYR A 50 -5.64 -21.10 -1.54
C TYR A 50 -4.61 -21.88 -0.72
N HIS A 51 -3.87 -21.19 0.14
CA HIS A 51 -2.85 -21.78 1.00
C HIS A 51 -2.59 -20.85 2.21
N MET A 52 -2.21 -21.42 3.35
CA MET A 52 -1.96 -20.65 4.58
C MET A 52 -0.86 -19.58 4.43
N THR A 53 0.12 -19.82 3.55
CA THR A 53 1.25 -18.90 3.35
C THR A 53 1.53 -18.57 1.89
N GLY A 54 0.98 -19.38 0.99
CA GLY A 54 1.26 -19.34 -0.45
C GLY A 54 0.32 -18.36 -1.12
N LEU A 55 0.80 -17.75 -2.20
CA LEU A 55 0.01 -16.82 -3.00
C LEU A 55 -0.10 -17.28 -4.44
N ARG A 56 -1.27 -17.02 -5.04
CA ARG A 56 -1.48 -17.21 -6.47
C ARG A 56 -0.80 -16.06 -7.23
N PRO A 57 -0.11 -16.30 -8.34
CA PRO A 57 0.52 -15.21 -9.09
C PRO A 57 -0.47 -14.19 -9.69
N ASP A 58 -1.77 -14.51 -9.77
CA ASP A 58 -2.79 -13.70 -10.46
C ASP A 58 -3.44 -12.61 -9.61
N GLY A 59 -3.17 -12.55 -8.29
CA GLY A 59 -3.62 -11.47 -7.41
C GLY A 59 -5.13 -11.28 -7.33
N ALA A 60 -5.92 -12.30 -7.69
CA ALA A 60 -7.35 -12.12 -7.99
C ALA A 60 -8.18 -11.64 -6.80
N GLU A 61 -7.95 -12.20 -5.62
CA GLU A 61 -8.66 -11.84 -4.39
C GLU A 61 -8.29 -10.45 -3.88
N MET A 62 -7.03 -10.03 -4.10
CA MET A 62 -6.57 -8.70 -3.71
C MET A 62 -7.11 -7.65 -4.67
N ALA A 63 -7.13 -7.94 -5.98
CA ALA A 63 -7.77 -7.06 -6.96
C ALA A 63 -9.26 -6.85 -6.64
N GLU A 64 -9.96 -7.92 -6.23
CA GLU A 64 -11.35 -7.85 -5.78
C GLU A 64 -11.50 -7.04 -4.48
N ALA A 65 -10.60 -7.21 -3.51
CA ALA A 65 -10.61 -6.39 -2.30
C ALA A 65 -10.41 -4.90 -2.63
N ILE A 66 -9.49 -4.58 -3.54
CA ILE A 66 -9.28 -3.20 -4.01
C ILE A 66 -10.54 -2.66 -4.66
N HIS A 67 -11.16 -3.39 -5.60
CA HIS A 67 -12.40 -2.96 -6.25
C HIS A 67 -13.51 -2.63 -5.25
N VAL A 68 -13.70 -3.49 -4.24
CA VAL A 68 -14.78 -3.33 -3.26
C VAL A 68 -14.51 -2.16 -2.33
N ALA A 69 -13.25 -1.94 -1.93
CA ALA A 69 -12.88 -0.78 -1.13
C ALA A 69 -13.10 0.53 -1.91
N LEU A 70 -12.75 0.55 -3.21
CA LEU A 70 -12.99 1.71 -4.08
C LEU A 70 -14.47 1.96 -4.33
N ASP A 71 -15.28 0.91 -4.51
CA ASP A 71 -16.74 1.01 -4.67
C ASP A 71 -17.40 1.58 -3.40
N GLU A 72 -17.01 1.09 -2.22
CA GLU A 72 -17.48 1.65 -0.94
C GLU A 72 -17.07 3.12 -0.79
N ALA A 73 -15.84 3.46 -1.17
CA ALA A 73 -15.32 4.83 -1.19
C ALA A 73 -15.90 5.70 -2.30
N ARG A 74 -16.66 5.13 -3.24
CA ARG A 74 -17.19 5.80 -4.45
C ARG A 74 -16.10 6.55 -5.22
N THR A 75 -14.90 5.96 -5.27
CA THR A 75 -13.71 6.55 -5.89
C THR A 75 -13.37 5.78 -7.16
N ASP A 76 -13.14 6.47 -8.29
CA ASP A 76 -12.71 5.80 -9.51
C ASP A 76 -11.26 5.29 -9.32
N PRO A 77 -10.91 4.09 -9.81
CA PRO A 77 -9.52 3.65 -9.89
C PRO A 77 -8.52 4.71 -10.38
N ALA A 78 -8.91 5.56 -11.34
CA ALA A 78 -8.08 6.61 -11.91
C ALA A 78 -7.83 7.80 -10.95
N ASP A 79 -8.62 7.94 -9.89
CA ASP A 79 -8.50 9.00 -8.90
C ASP A 79 -7.52 8.66 -7.77
N ILE A 80 -6.91 7.46 -7.77
CA ILE A 80 -5.90 7.09 -6.77
C ILE A 80 -4.55 7.74 -7.12
N ASP A 81 -4.03 8.58 -6.22
CA ASP A 81 -2.79 9.33 -6.42
C ASP A 81 -1.55 8.59 -5.91
N TYR A 82 -1.71 7.67 -4.96
CA TYR A 82 -0.60 6.91 -4.37
C TYR A 82 -1.07 5.55 -3.87
N ILE A 83 -0.21 4.53 -4.03
CA ILE A 83 -0.41 3.20 -3.46
C ILE A 83 0.67 2.87 -2.42
N SER A 84 0.25 2.72 -1.16
CA SER A 84 1.06 2.08 -0.12
C SER A 84 0.91 0.56 -0.23
N ALA A 85 1.86 -0.08 -0.91
CA ALA A 85 1.84 -1.52 -1.11
C ALA A 85 2.25 -2.28 0.17
N HIS A 86 1.81 -3.53 0.30
CA HIS A 86 2.28 -4.40 1.37
C HIS A 86 3.78 -4.65 1.22
N GLY A 87 4.28 -4.98 0.03
CA GLY A 87 5.70 -4.99 -0.32
C GLY A 87 6.59 -5.73 0.69
N SER A 88 6.29 -7.00 0.94
CA SER A 88 7.02 -7.79 1.95
C SER A 88 8.49 -8.05 1.59
N GLY A 89 8.89 -7.95 0.31
CA GLY A 89 10.22 -8.39 -0.13
C GLY A 89 10.32 -9.90 -0.34
N THR A 90 9.20 -10.63 -0.28
CA THR A 90 9.13 -12.02 -0.72
C THR A 90 8.78 -12.09 -2.20
N LYS A 91 9.38 -13.03 -2.94
CA LYS A 91 9.18 -13.15 -4.40
C LYS A 91 7.71 -13.28 -4.80
N GLN A 92 6.99 -14.18 -4.12
CA GLN A 92 5.59 -14.46 -4.39
C GLN A 92 4.66 -13.27 -4.12
N ASN A 93 4.92 -12.52 -3.04
CA ASN A 93 4.08 -11.41 -2.63
C ASN A 93 4.18 -10.23 -3.58
N ASP A 94 5.41 -9.78 -3.85
CA ASP A 94 5.62 -8.55 -4.61
C ASP A 94 5.10 -8.71 -6.05
N ARG A 95 5.15 -9.93 -6.60
CA ARG A 95 4.54 -10.29 -7.89
C ARG A 95 3.00 -10.36 -7.83
N HIS A 96 2.46 -10.98 -6.78
CA HIS A 96 1.02 -11.07 -6.55
C HIS A 96 0.38 -9.68 -6.45
N GLU A 97 0.99 -8.76 -5.71
CA GLU A 97 0.52 -7.38 -5.59
C GLU A 97 0.62 -6.62 -6.92
N THR A 98 1.75 -6.76 -7.63
CA THR A 98 1.91 -6.18 -8.98
C THR A 98 0.75 -6.60 -9.90
N ALA A 99 0.42 -7.89 -9.91
CA ALA A 99 -0.67 -8.42 -10.71
C ALA A 99 -2.03 -7.90 -10.24
N ALA A 100 -2.24 -7.81 -8.93
CA ALA A 100 -3.48 -7.30 -8.34
C ALA A 100 -3.71 -5.84 -8.75
N PHE A 101 -2.72 -4.96 -8.62
CA PHE A 101 -2.84 -3.55 -8.99
C PHE A 101 -3.18 -3.37 -10.47
N LYS A 102 -2.48 -4.09 -11.36
CA LYS A 102 -2.80 -4.04 -12.79
C LYS A 102 -4.21 -4.54 -13.10
N LYS A 103 -4.67 -5.54 -12.35
CA LYS A 103 -6.00 -6.11 -12.53
C LYS A 103 -7.09 -5.19 -12.00
N SER A 104 -6.82 -4.44 -10.93
CA SER A 104 -7.82 -3.58 -10.30
C SER A 104 -7.86 -2.14 -10.80
N LEU A 105 -6.71 -1.62 -11.23
CA LEU A 105 -6.56 -0.22 -11.66
C LEU A 105 -6.31 -0.10 -13.18
N GLY A 106 -6.15 -1.23 -13.88
CA GLY A 106 -5.92 -1.25 -15.32
C GLY A 106 -4.63 -0.52 -15.72
N GLU A 107 -4.76 0.46 -16.62
CA GLU A 107 -3.61 1.25 -17.09
C GLU A 107 -3.11 2.24 -16.03
N HIS A 108 -3.99 2.69 -15.13
CA HIS A 108 -3.62 3.64 -14.07
C HIS A 108 -2.55 3.08 -13.12
N ALA A 109 -2.51 1.75 -12.93
CA ALA A 109 -1.47 1.06 -12.16
C ALA A 109 -0.04 1.39 -12.61
N ARG A 110 0.17 1.80 -13.88
CA ARG A 110 1.49 2.17 -14.44
C ARG A 110 1.83 3.65 -14.28
N GLN A 111 0.87 4.46 -13.88
CA GLN A 111 1.01 5.92 -13.79
C GLN A 111 1.09 6.37 -12.33
N VAL A 112 0.37 5.68 -11.45
CA VAL A 112 0.36 5.96 -10.01
C VAL A 112 1.67 5.51 -9.34
N PRO A 113 2.29 6.36 -8.50
CA PRO A 113 3.43 5.95 -7.69
C PRO A 113 3.02 4.91 -6.65
N ILE A 114 3.87 3.91 -6.47
CA ILE A 114 3.69 2.81 -5.51
C ILE A 114 4.92 2.77 -4.61
N SER A 115 4.78 2.51 -3.32
CA SER A 115 5.94 2.28 -2.47
C SER A 115 5.70 1.25 -1.39
N SER A 116 6.77 0.79 -0.74
CA SER A 116 6.67 0.02 0.50
C SER A 116 7.61 0.55 1.57
N ILE A 117 7.02 1.06 2.66
CA ILE A 117 7.77 1.55 3.81
C ILE A 117 8.49 0.42 4.58
N LYS A 118 8.10 -0.85 4.35
CA LYS A 118 8.81 -2.02 4.91
C LYS A 118 10.26 -2.11 4.45
N SER A 119 10.62 -1.41 3.36
CA SER A 119 12.01 -1.22 2.94
C SER A 119 12.88 -0.48 3.98
N MET A 120 12.25 0.34 4.83
CA MET A 120 12.90 1.17 5.85
C MET A 120 12.62 0.67 7.27
N VAL A 121 11.37 0.35 7.59
CA VAL A 121 10.95 -0.02 8.97
C VAL A 121 10.83 -1.53 9.21
N GLY A 122 11.04 -2.35 8.18
CA GLY A 122 10.84 -3.79 8.26
C GLY A 122 9.36 -4.18 8.36
N HIS A 123 9.10 -5.45 8.66
CA HIS A 123 7.76 -6.02 8.75
C HIS A 123 7.39 -6.33 10.20
N SER A 124 6.58 -5.47 10.81
CA SER A 124 6.10 -5.60 12.20
C SER A 124 4.83 -6.44 12.36
N LEU A 125 4.62 -7.39 11.44
CA LEU A 125 3.46 -8.30 11.43
C LEU A 125 2.14 -7.53 11.55
N GLY A 126 1.33 -7.80 12.58
CA GLY A 126 0.02 -7.18 12.78
C GLY A 126 0.05 -5.67 12.98
N ALA A 127 1.20 -5.07 13.32
CA ALA A 127 1.31 -3.63 13.48
C ALA A 127 1.54 -2.86 12.17
N ILE A 128 2.05 -3.53 11.12
CA ILE A 128 2.54 -2.79 9.94
C ILE A 128 1.42 -2.10 9.17
N GLY A 129 0.21 -2.68 9.14
CA GLY A 129 -0.94 -2.06 8.48
C GLY A 129 -1.30 -0.71 9.11
N SER A 130 -1.27 -0.62 10.45
CA SER A 130 -1.48 0.64 11.15
C SER A 130 -0.35 1.64 10.88
N ILE A 131 0.91 1.20 10.84
CA ILE A 131 2.04 2.10 10.55
C ILE A 131 1.95 2.63 9.10
N GLU A 132 1.50 1.79 8.17
CA GLU A 132 1.25 2.16 6.77
C GLU A 132 0.12 3.18 6.63
N ILE A 133 -0.98 3.03 7.38
CA ILE A 133 -2.05 4.04 7.41
C ILE A 133 -1.53 5.40 7.92
N ALA A 134 -0.69 5.40 8.96
CA ALA A 134 -0.09 6.63 9.47
C ALA A 134 0.82 7.29 8.42
N ALA A 135 1.61 6.49 7.69
CA ALA A 135 2.43 6.99 6.59
C ALA A 135 1.59 7.53 5.41
N CYS A 136 0.44 6.91 5.10
CA CYS A 136 -0.48 7.41 4.07
C CYS A 136 -1.06 8.77 4.44
N ALA A 137 -1.53 8.93 5.69
CA ALA A 137 -2.05 10.19 6.18
C ALA A 137 -1.01 11.33 6.11
N LEU A 138 0.25 11.04 6.47
CA LEU A 138 1.34 11.99 6.35
C LEU A 138 1.76 12.26 4.90
N ALA A 139 1.64 11.27 4.01
CA ALA A 139 1.90 11.47 2.59
C ALA A 139 0.89 12.46 1.98
N MET A 140 -0.39 12.34 2.36
CA MET A 140 -1.45 13.28 1.97
C MET A 140 -1.22 14.68 2.53
N GLU A 141 -0.89 14.79 3.82
CA GLU A 141 -0.69 16.10 4.46
C GLU A 141 0.53 16.86 3.93
N HIS A 142 1.53 16.14 3.43
CA HIS A 142 2.80 16.74 3.01
C HIS A 142 3.04 16.71 1.50
N ASP A 143 2.14 16.14 0.71
CA ASP A 143 2.32 15.93 -0.74
C ASP A 143 3.67 15.27 -1.08
N VAL A 144 4.04 14.24 -0.30
CA VAL A 144 5.29 13.50 -0.48
C VAL A 144 5.04 12.00 -0.38
N VAL A 145 5.35 11.29 -1.46
CA VAL A 145 5.34 9.82 -1.51
C VAL A 145 6.66 9.28 -0.93
N PRO A 146 6.60 8.40 0.10
CA PRO A 146 7.80 7.77 0.65
C PRO A 146 8.47 6.85 -0.39
N PRO A 147 9.81 6.71 -0.36
CA PRO A 147 10.51 5.85 -1.30
C PRO A 147 10.43 4.38 -0.89
N THR A 148 10.58 3.49 -1.88
CA THR A 148 11.02 2.13 -1.63
C THR A 148 12.55 2.11 -1.54
N ALA A 149 13.08 2.06 -0.31
CA ALA A 149 14.50 1.95 -0.07
C ALA A 149 15.07 0.61 -0.57
N ASN A 150 16.37 0.58 -0.85
CA ASN A 150 17.12 -0.61 -1.29
C ASN A 150 16.66 -1.24 -2.62
N LEU A 151 15.77 -0.58 -3.38
CA LEU A 151 15.39 -0.98 -4.73
C LEU A 151 16.42 -0.46 -5.74
N HIS A 152 17.38 -1.32 -6.12
CA HIS A 152 18.48 -0.98 -7.03
C HIS A 152 18.37 -1.68 -8.38
N HIS A 153 17.73 -2.84 -8.41
CA HIS A 153 17.59 -3.70 -9.57
C HIS A 153 16.12 -4.07 -9.76
N ALA A 154 15.43 -3.37 -10.67
CA ALA A 154 14.04 -3.66 -10.97
C ALA A 154 13.85 -5.12 -11.43
N ASP A 155 12.85 -5.80 -10.88
CA ASP A 155 12.42 -7.13 -11.34
C ASP A 155 11.47 -6.96 -12.53
N PRO A 156 11.70 -7.60 -13.69
CA PRO A 156 10.76 -7.55 -14.82
C PRO A 156 9.34 -8.05 -14.49
N GLU A 157 9.17 -8.85 -13.43
CA GLU A 157 7.85 -9.29 -12.95
C GLU A 157 7.20 -8.28 -11.98
N CYS A 158 7.92 -7.20 -11.64
CA CYS A 158 7.47 -6.07 -10.83
C CYS A 158 7.83 -4.78 -11.60
N ASP A 159 7.05 -4.50 -12.63
CA ASP A 159 7.26 -3.49 -13.68
C ASP A 159 6.41 -2.22 -13.50
N LEU A 160 6.03 -1.89 -12.27
CA LEU A 160 5.33 -0.64 -11.93
C LEU A 160 6.32 0.37 -11.32
N ASP A 161 5.89 1.61 -11.15
CA ASP A 161 6.70 2.66 -10.54
C ASP A 161 6.71 2.53 -9.02
N TYR A 162 7.76 1.89 -8.50
CA TYR A 162 7.94 1.64 -7.07
C TYR A 162 8.69 2.74 -6.29
N VAL A 163 8.81 3.95 -6.86
CA VAL A 163 9.47 5.11 -6.24
C VAL A 163 10.84 4.74 -5.61
N PRO A 164 11.82 4.30 -6.43
CA PRO A 164 13.07 3.78 -5.91
C PRO A 164 13.93 4.87 -5.24
N LEU A 165 14.46 4.55 -4.07
CA LEU A 165 15.56 5.24 -3.36
C LEU A 165 15.28 6.65 -2.82
N THR A 166 14.61 7.52 -3.56
CA THR A 166 14.40 8.93 -3.18
C THR A 166 12.91 9.25 -3.14
N ALA A 167 12.48 9.91 -2.06
CA ALA A 167 11.11 10.37 -1.90
C ALA A 167 10.71 11.27 -3.09
N ARG A 168 9.42 11.32 -3.39
CA ARG A 168 8.90 12.10 -4.51
C ARG A 168 7.87 13.10 -4.01
N GLU A 169 8.07 14.38 -4.30
CA GLU A 169 7.01 15.39 -4.19
C GLU A 169 5.91 15.05 -5.20
N TRP A 170 4.69 14.86 -4.72
CA TRP A 170 3.57 14.37 -5.50
C TRP A 170 2.26 14.74 -4.79
N GLY A 171 1.37 15.46 -5.49
CA GLY A 171 0.05 15.81 -4.98
C GLY A 171 -0.72 14.54 -4.62
N THR A 172 -1.12 14.39 -3.36
CA THR A 172 -1.66 13.13 -2.85
C THR A 172 -2.99 13.35 -2.14
N ASP A 173 -4.11 13.30 -2.87
CA ASP A 173 -5.45 13.50 -2.32
C ASP A 173 -6.15 12.18 -1.97
N SER A 174 -5.91 11.12 -2.74
CA SER A 174 -6.49 9.79 -2.51
C SER A 174 -5.43 8.70 -2.50
N VAL A 175 -5.37 7.93 -1.40
CA VAL A 175 -4.37 6.88 -1.20
C VAL A 175 -5.03 5.51 -1.04
N LEU A 176 -4.51 4.53 -1.78
CA LEU A 176 -4.83 3.12 -1.57
C LEU A 176 -3.72 2.46 -0.74
N THR A 177 -4.08 1.84 0.39
CA THR A 177 -3.15 1.00 1.16
C THR A 177 -3.63 -0.44 1.17
N VAL A 178 -2.72 -1.39 0.95
CA VAL A 178 -3.05 -2.83 0.91
C VAL A 178 -2.21 -3.62 1.89
N GLY A 179 -2.80 -4.68 2.44
CA GLY A 179 -2.14 -5.58 3.38
C GLY A 179 -2.53 -7.03 3.12
N ARG A 180 -1.66 -7.96 3.53
CA ARG A 180 -1.91 -9.39 3.47
C ARG A 180 -1.38 -10.09 4.72
N GLY A 181 -2.08 -11.13 5.17
CA GLY A 181 -1.69 -12.00 6.28
C GLY A 181 -1.69 -13.49 5.91
N PHE A 182 -1.33 -14.33 6.89
CA PHE A 182 -1.48 -15.80 6.83
C PHE A 182 -2.88 -16.22 7.26
#